data_AF-A0A4C1SL72-F1
#
_entry.id   AF-A0A4C1SL72-F1
#
_cell.length_a   1.000
_cell.length_b   1.000
_cell.length_c   1.000
_cell.angle_alpha   90.00
_cell.angle_beta   90.00
_cell.angle_gamma   90.00
#
_symmetry.space_group_name_H-M   'P 1'
#
loop_
_entity.id
_entity.type
_entity.pdbx_description
1 polymer ?
#
loop_
_entity_poly.entity_id
_entity_poly.type
_entity_poly.pdbx_seq_one_letter_code
_entity_poly.pdbx_strand_id
1 'polypeptide(L)'
;MNHGLVDIDANSEKFVFSEVMLQDIAPAEYDNYFLAKCYFDVREYDRAAYMVRNAESAVPRFLYLYATYMGLEKRRLDSTTDQSNLNDSGHVKDLADLLATLKPSIQGRLDGYSMYLYGVVLKAVDLTQVAQEVLMQSIRSAPMLWGSYVELAPLIKEKEKLQNIHLGGHWMKHFFVAHTYIEMYLNDEGIKAYEDLQTAGFGKCVYVTSQMAFGVSQQK
;
A
#
# COMPACT_ATOMS: atom_id res chain seq x y z
N MET A 1 12.50 -9.89 20.92
CA MET A 1 12.12 -8.69 21.70
C MET A 1 10.68 -8.32 21.40
N ASN A 2 9.72 -9.10 21.90
CA ASN A 2 8.29 -8.81 21.78
C ASN A 2 7.80 -8.36 23.17
N HIS A 3 7.86 -7.06 23.45
CA HIS A 3 7.42 -6.47 24.71
C HIS A 3 6.36 -5.39 24.46
N GLY A 4 5.27 -5.75 23.78
CA GLY A 4 4.24 -4.78 23.40
C GLY A 4 2.78 -5.20 23.57
N LEU A 5 2.48 -6.46 23.85
CA LEU A 5 1.09 -6.96 23.89
C LEU A 5 0.88 -7.95 25.05
N VAL A 6 1.33 -7.60 26.25
CA VAL A 6 0.95 -8.34 27.45
C VAL A 6 -0.17 -7.54 28.11
N ASP A 7 -1.32 -8.19 28.27
CA ASP A 7 -2.53 -7.77 28.99
C ASP A 7 -3.60 -7.00 28.19
N ILE A 8 -4.11 -7.62 27.11
CA ILE A 8 -5.51 -7.43 26.71
C ILE A 8 -6.17 -8.80 26.78
N ASP A 9 -6.98 -9.03 27.81
CA ASP A 9 -7.81 -10.22 27.95
C ASP A 9 -9.01 -10.08 27.01
N ALA A 10 -8.75 -10.26 25.71
CA ALA A 10 -9.78 -10.35 24.71
C ALA A 10 -10.36 -11.76 24.79
N ASN A 11 -11.60 -11.87 25.28
CA ASN A 11 -12.48 -13.00 24.98
C ASN A 11 -12.68 -13.04 23.45
N SER A 12 -11.71 -13.56 22.72
CA SER A 12 -11.82 -13.84 21.30
C SER A 12 -12.23 -15.29 21.16
N GLU A 13 -13.31 -15.52 20.42
CA GLU A 13 -13.47 -16.78 19.71
C GLU A 13 -12.12 -17.13 19.09
N LYS A 14 -11.62 -18.34 19.35
CA LYS A 14 -10.32 -18.81 18.88
C LYS A 14 -10.37 -18.92 17.35
N PHE A 15 -10.30 -17.79 16.64
CA PHE A 15 -9.96 -17.77 15.24
C PHE A 15 -8.56 -18.37 15.14
N VAL A 16 -8.48 -19.57 14.58
CA VAL A 16 -7.20 -20.20 14.33
C VAL A 16 -6.50 -19.30 13.33
N PHE A 17 -5.31 -18.80 13.66
CA PHE A 17 -4.54 -17.89 12.80
C PHE A 17 -4.41 -18.40 11.35
N SER A 18 -4.41 -19.72 11.16
CA SER A 18 -4.44 -20.37 9.84
C SER A 18 -5.73 -20.15 9.07
N GLU A 19 -6.90 -20.08 9.72
CA GLU A 19 -8.20 -19.86 9.04
C GLU A 19 -8.30 -18.43 8.50
N VAL A 20 -7.80 -17.44 9.25
CA VAL A 20 -7.75 -16.04 8.80
C VAL A 20 -6.79 -15.87 7.62
N MET A 21 -5.66 -16.58 7.62
CA MET A 21 -4.67 -16.55 6.53
C MET A 21 -5.19 -17.17 5.22
N LEU A 22 -6.17 -18.07 5.31
CA LEU A 22 -6.76 -18.77 4.16
C LEU A 22 -8.05 -18.11 3.67
N GLN A 23 -8.48 -17.02 4.33
CA GLN A 23 -9.64 -16.25 3.93
C GLN A 23 -9.46 -15.73 2.49
N ASP A 24 -10.52 -15.81 1.69
CA ASP A 24 -10.55 -15.38 0.28
C ASP A 24 -9.55 -16.12 -0.64
N ILE A 25 -9.18 -17.35 -0.27
CA ILE A 25 -8.45 -18.31 -1.11
C ILE A 25 -9.26 -19.59 -1.26
N ALA A 26 -9.51 -20.02 -2.49
CA ALA A 26 -10.14 -21.32 -2.75
C ALA A 26 -9.20 -22.47 -2.34
N PRO A 27 -9.69 -23.56 -1.72
CA PRO A 27 -8.83 -24.67 -1.29
C PRO A 27 -7.96 -25.29 -2.39
N ALA A 28 -8.45 -25.30 -3.63
CA ALA A 28 -7.71 -25.78 -4.80
C ALA A 28 -6.50 -24.89 -5.17
N GLU A 29 -6.44 -23.66 -4.66
CA GLU A 29 -5.38 -22.70 -4.92
C GLU A 29 -4.34 -22.61 -3.79
N TYR A 30 -4.54 -23.31 -2.67
CA TYR A 30 -3.66 -23.24 -1.49
C TYR A 30 -2.21 -23.58 -1.84
N ASP A 31 -1.96 -24.72 -2.49
CA ASP A 31 -0.60 -25.17 -2.79
C ASP A 31 0.14 -24.18 -3.69
N ASN A 32 -0.52 -23.72 -4.76
CA ASN A 32 0.04 -22.74 -5.69
C ASN A 32 0.28 -21.40 -5.01
N TYR A 33 -0.63 -20.96 -4.14
CA TYR A 33 -0.50 -19.72 -3.38
C TYR A 33 0.69 -19.76 -2.42
N PHE A 34 0.81 -20.81 -1.60
CA PHE A 34 1.92 -20.94 -0.65
C PHE A 34 3.26 -21.05 -1.37
N LEU A 35 3.34 -21.82 -2.46
CA LEU A 35 4.56 -21.89 -3.26
C LEU A 35 4.90 -20.54 -3.90
N ALA A 36 3.91 -19.84 -4.46
CA ALA A 36 4.11 -18.50 -4.99
C ALA A 36 4.60 -17.52 -3.92
N LYS A 37 4.05 -17.61 -2.71
CA LYS A 37 4.44 -16.78 -1.57
C LYS A 37 5.89 -17.05 -1.16
N CYS A 38 6.32 -18.31 -1.13
CA CYS A 38 7.72 -18.66 -0.91
C CYS A 38 8.64 -18.04 -1.97
N TYR A 39 8.29 -18.14 -3.25
CA TYR A 39 9.06 -17.49 -4.33
C TYR A 39 9.08 -15.96 -4.20
N PHE A 40 7.96 -15.37 -3.82
CA PHE A 40 7.85 -13.94 -3.61
C PHE A 40 8.78 -13.47 -2.48
N ASP A 41 8.82 -14.21 -1.37
CA ASP A 41 9.64 -13.88 -0.20
C ASP A 41 11.15 -13.94 -0.49
N VAL A 42 11.58 -14.82 -1.41
CA VAL A 42 12.96 -14.85 -1.93
C VAL A 42 13.20 -13.93 -3.13
N ARG A 43 12.27 -13.02 -3.44
CA ARG A 43 12.34 -12.03 -4.53
C ARG A 43 12.47 -12.64 -5.94
N GLU A 44 11.91 -13.83 -6.12
CA GLU A 44 11.76 -14.50 -7.42
C GLU A 44 10.37 -14.21 -8.00
N TYR A 45 10.12 -12.93 -8.29
CA TYR A 45 8.80 -12.43 -8.60
C TYR A 45 8.17 -13.06 -9.85
N ASP A 46 8.95 -13.32 -10.90
CA ASP A 46 8.43 -13.94 -12.13
C ASP A 46 7.98 -15.40 -11.86
N ARG A 47 8.65 -16.14 -10.98
CA ARG A 47 8.23 -17.49 -10.56
C ARG A 47 6.98 -17.44 -9.70
N ALA A 48 6.92 -16.49 -8.77
CA ALA A 48 5.72 -16.26 -7.96
C ALA A 48 4.51 -15.96 -8.84
N ALA A 49 4.63 -15.01 -9.77
CA ALA A 49 3.59 -14.66 -10.72
C ALA A 49 3.18 -15.86 -11.57
N TYR A 50 4.15 -16.64 -12.07
CA TYR A 50 3.85 -17.84 -12.85
C TYR A 50 2.96 -18.83 -12.08
N MET A 51 3.24 -19.09 -10.81
CA MET A 51 2.49 -20.09 -10.01
C MET A 51 1.01 -19.73 -9.81
N VAL A 52 0.68 -18.44 -9.69
CA VAL A 52 -0.69 -17.96 -9.45
C VAL A 52 -1.36 -17.27 -10.65
N ARG A 53 -0.78 -17.38 -11.85
CA ARG A 53 -1.28 -16.70 -13.08
C ARG A 53 -2.72 -17.01 -13.46
N ASN A 54 -3.18 -18.22 -13.12
CA ASN A 54 -4.54 -18.70 -13.40
C ASN A 54 -5.46 -18.67 -12.18
N ALA A 55 -5.04 -18.07 -11.07
CA ALA A 55 -5.85 -18.01 -9.88
C ALA A 55 -7.02 -17.03 -10.03
N GLU A 56 -8.16 -17.39 -9.48
CA GLU A 56 -9.41 -16.62 -9.52
C GLU A 56 -9.77 -16.00 -8.17
N SER A 57 -9.29 -16.57 -7.06
CA SER A 57 -9.55 -16.00 -5.73
C SER A 57 -8.81 -14.67 -5.55
N ALA A 58 -9.34 -13.79 -4.71
CA ALA A 58 -8.87 -12.42 -4.59
C ALA A 58 -7.40 -12.35 -4.17
N VAL A 59 -7.00 -13.12 -3.15
CA VAL A 59 -5.66 -13.03 -2.56
C VAL A 59 -4.55 -13.54 -3.51
N PRO A 60 -4.63 -14.73 -4.13
CA PRO A 60 -3.60 -15.18 -5.07
C PRO A 60 -3.61 -14.36 -6.36
N ARG A 61 -4.78 -13.85 -6.77
CA ARG A 61 -4.88 -12.92 -7.91
C ARG A 61 -4.15 -11.61 -7.62
N PHE A 62 -4.32 -11.04 -6.43
CA PHE A 62 -3.54 -9.87 -6.01
C PHE A 62 -2.04 -10.20 -6.00
N LEU A 63 -1.64 -11.36 -5.45
CA LEU A 63 -0.23 -11.78 -5.45
C LEU A 63 0.34 -11.89 -6.88
N TYR A 64 -0.43 -12.41 -7.83
CA TYR A 64 -0.03 -12.45 -9.24
C TYR A 64 0.28 -11.04 -9.78
N LEU A 65 -0.65 -10.11 -9.59
CA LEU A 65 -0.52 -8.74 -10.10
C LEU A 65 0.63 -8.01 -9.40
N TYR A 66 0.75 -8.15 -8.09
CA TYR A 66 1.78 -7.51 -7.30
C TYR A 66 3.17 -8.09 -7.58
N ALA A 67 3.30 -9.41 -7.72
CA ALA A 67 4.55 -10.04 -8.15
C ALA A 67 4.96 -9.60 -9.56
N THR A 68 4.01 -9.50 -10.50
CA THR A 68 4.29 -8.97 -11.83
C THR A 68 4.84 -7.55 -11.77
N TYR A 69 4.20 -6.66 -10.99
CA TYR A 69 4.67 -5.31 -10.74
C TYR A 69 6.08 -5.27 -10.11
N MET A 70 6.31 -6.04 -9.04
CA MET A 70 7.60 -6.10 -8.36
C MET A 70 8.72 -6.65 -9.25
N GLY A 71 8.39 -7.57 -10.16
CA GLY A 71 9.31 -8.06 -11.20
C GLY A 71 9.73 -6.95 -12.16
N LEU A 72 8.80 -6.10 -12.59
CA LEU A 72 9.09 -4.93 -13.43
C LEU A 72 9.97 -3.91 -12.69
N GLU A 73 9.63 -3.57 -11.43
CA GLU A 73 10.43 -2.65 -10.62
C GLU A 73 11.85 -3.17 -10.38
N LYS A 74 12.00 -4.47 -10.11
CA LYS A 74 13.32 -5.11 -9.96
C LYS A 74 14.15 -4.95 -11.24
N ARG A 75 13.57 -5.26 -12.41
CA ARG A 75 14.26 -5.11 -13.70
C ARG A 75 14.65 -3.67 -13.99
N ARG A 76 13.81 -2.69 -13.63
CA ARG A 76 14.13 -1.26 -13.77
C ARG A 76 15.35 -0.90 -12.91
N LEU A 77 15.36 -1.30 -11.64
CA LEU A 77 16.46 -0.99 -10.73
C LEU A 77 17.78 -1.66 -11.15
N ASP A 78 17.71 -2.92 -11.58
CA ASP A 78 18.87 -3.67 -12.08
C ASP A 78 19.41 -2.99 -13.36
N SER A 79 18.53 -2.62 -14.30
CA SER A 79 18.92 -1.94 -15.56
C SER A 79 19.49 -0.54 -15.34
N THR A 80 19.10 0.16 -14.27
CA THR A 80 19.62 1.50 -13.94
C THR A 80 21.07 1.45 -13.47
N THR A 81 21.52 0.32 -12.93
CA THR A 81 22.89 0.12 -12.43
C THR A 81 23.88 -0.10 -13.60
N ASP A 82 23.38 -0.64 -14.71
CA ASP A 82 24.12 -0.77 -15.96
C ASP A 82 24.06 0.56 -16.72
N GLN A 83 25.16 1.34 -16.65
CA GLN A 83 25.31 2.71 -17.19
C GLN A 83 25.03 2.90 -18.70
N SER A 84 24.54 1.89 -19.42
CA SER A 84 24.33 1.87 -20.87
C SER A 84 22.87 2.02 -21.30
N ASN A 85 21.88 1.91 -20.42
CA ASN A 85 20.45 1.90 -20.80
C ASN A 85 19.66 3.09 -20.22
N LEU A 86 19.75 4.24 -20.87
CA LEU A 86 18.94 5.44 -20.56
C LEU A 86 17.48 5.35 -21.09
N ASN A 87 16.99 4.17 -21.45
CA ASN A 87 15.65 4.02 -22.04
C ASN A 87 14.56 3.83 -20.99
N ASP A 88 14.20 4.94 -20.33
CA ASP A 88 13.04 5.04 -19.44
C ASP A 88 11.70 4.70 -20.16
N SER A 89 11.69 4.85 -21.49
CA SER A 89 10.54 4.55 -22.36
C SER A 89 10.10 3.09 -22.35
N GLY A 90 11.02 2.14 -22.10
CA GLY A 90 10.70 0.73 -22.00
C GLY A 90 9.87 0.42 -20.74
N HIS A 91 10.23 1.04 -19.61
CA HIS A 91 9.54 0.84 -18.34
C HIS A 91 8.13 1.43 -18.34
N VAL A 92 7.94 2.62 -18.92
CA VAL A 92 6.60 3.21 -19.05
C VAL A 92 5.67 2.33 -19.91
N LYS A 93 6.21 1.72 -20.97
CA LYS A 93 5.45 0.77 -21.80
C LYS A 93 5.07 -0.48 -21.01
N ASP A 94 6.01 -1.06 -20.29
CA ASP A 94 5.82 -2.21 -19.43
C ASP A 94 4.73 -1.96 -18.35
N LEU A 95 4.73 -0.77 -17.75
CA LEU A 95 3.68 -0.34 -16.81
C LEU A 95 2.33 -0.14 -17.51
N ALA A 96 2.31 0.40 -18.73
CA ALA A 96 1.09 0.56 -19.51
C ALA A 96 0.45 -0.80 -19.88
N ASP A 97 1.28 -1.79 -20.23
CA ASP A 97 0.84 -3.17 -20.50
C ASP A 97 0.28 -3.83 -19.21
N LEU A 98 0.91 -3.56 -18.05
CA LEU A 98 0.37 -3.97 -16.76
C LEU A 98 -0.97 -3.30 -16.45
N LEU A 99 -1.14 -2.01 -16.73
CA LEU A 99 -2.42 -1.30 -16.57
C LEU A 99 -3.54 -1.94 -17.42
N ALA A 100 -3.23 -2.32 -18.65
CA ALA A 100 -4.17 -3.02 -19.52
C ALA A 100 -4.60 -4.37 -18.93
N THR A 101 -3.72 -5.05 -18.21
CA THR A 101 -4.00 -6.31 -17.51
C THR A 101 -4.76 -6.11 -16.19
N LEU A 102 -4.50 -5.00 -15.49
CA LEU A 102 -5.16 -4.63 -14.24
C LEU A 102 -6.61 -4.18 -14.46
N LYS A 103 -6.87 -3.42 -15.53
CA LYS A 103 -8.17 -2.78 -15.80
C LYS A 103 -9.37 -3.75 -15.80
N PRO A 104 -9.31 -4.95 -16.43
CA PRO A 104 -10.40 -5.92 -16.35
C PRO A 104 -10.63 -6.46 -14.94
N SER A 105 -9.55 -6.66 -14.18
CA SER A 105 -9.62 -7.17 -12.80
C SER A 105 -10.37 -6.18 -11.90
N ILE A 106 -10.16 -4.88 -12.14
CA ILE A 106 -10.81 -3.77 -11.43
C ILE A 106 -12.29 -3.63 -11.84
N GLN A 107 -12.67 -3.93 -13.08
CA GLN A 107 -14.06 -3.78 -13.51
C GLN A 107 -15.00 -4.88 -12.97
N GLY A 108 -14.45 -6.01 -12.51
CA GLY A 108 -15.24 -7.18 -12.08
C GLY A 108 -15.16 -7.53 -10.60
N ARG A 109 -14.04 -7.25 -9.90
CA ARG A 109 -13.83 -7.58 -8.47
C ARG A 109 -12.91 -6.54 -7.83
N LEU A 110 -13.54 -5.56 -7.19
CA LEU A 110 -12.92 -4.37 -6.62
C LEU A 110 -12.52 -4.59 -5.15
N ASP A 111 -11.47 -5.37 -4.90
CA ASP A 111 -10.88 -5.40 -3.55
C ASP A 111 -9.95 -4.19 -3.32
N GLY A 112 -9.85 -3.74 -2.08
CA GLY A 112 -9.05 -2.54 -1.75
C GLY A 112 -7.59 -2.68 -2.16
N TYR A 113 -7.02 -3.89 -2.10
CA TYR A 113 -5.64 -4.15 -2.48
C TYR A 113 -5.38 -4.00 -3.98
N SER A 114 -6.28 -4.48 -4.84
CA SER A 114 -6.13 -4.27 -6.30
C SER A 114 -6.29 -2.81 -6.69
N MET A 115 -7.20 -2.07 -6.04
CA MET A 115 -7.32 -0.62 -6.25
C MET A 115 -6.03 0.10 -5.84
N TYR A 116 -5.44 -0.25 -4.70
CA TYR A 116 -4.16 0.28 -4.26
C TYR A 116 -3.08 0.10 -5.34
N LEU A 117 -2.88 -1.12 -5.82
CA LEU A 117 -1.87 -1.40 -6.83
C LEU A 117 -2.15 -0.65 -8.13
N TYR A 118 -3.40 -0.56 -8.56
CA TYR A 118 -3.78 0.22 -9.73
C TYR A 118 -3.45 1.71 -9.55
N GLY A 119 -3.74 2.27 -8.38
CA GLY A 119 -3.40 3.65 -8.03
C GLY A 119 -1.89 3.90 -8.07
N VAL A 120 -1.08 2.97 -7.54
CA VAL A 120 0.39 3.02 -7.61
C VAL A 120 0.87 3.05 -9.06
N VAL A 121 0.37 2.15 -9.91
CA VAL A 121 0.80 2.09 -11.32
C VAL A 121 0.32 3.32 -12.09
N LEU A 122 -0.92 3.80 -11.86
CA LEU A 122 -1.42 5.05 -12.44
C LEU A 122 -0.55 6.25 -12.07
N LYS A 123 -0.12 6.33 -10.80
CA LYS A 123 0.80 7.37 -10.33
C LYS A 123 2.15 7.28 -11.05
N ALA A 124 2.68 6.07 -11.23
CA ALA A 124 3.95 5.83 -11.90
C ALA A 124 3.94 6.19 -13.40
N VAL A 125 2.77 6.21 -14.05
CA VAL A 125 2.60 6.69 -15.45
C VAL A 125 2.07 8.14 -15.52
N ASP A 126 2.22 8.91 -14.45
CA ASP A 126 1.81 10.33 -14.34
C ASP A 126 0.30 10.64 -14.48
N LEU A 127 -0.57 9.62 -14.39
CA LEU A 127 -2.03 9.81 -14.38
C LEU A 127 -2.56 10.16 -12.96
N THR A 128 -2.01 11.24 -12.41
CA THR A 128 -2.15 11.60 -10.98
C THR A 128 -3.59 11.88 -10.52
N GLN A 129 -4.44 12.52 -11.35
CA GLN A 129 -5.84 12.78 -10.95
C GLN A 129 -6.63 11.48 -10.79
N VAL A 130 -6.50 10.56 -11.75
CA VAL A 130 -7.16 9.26 -11.71
C VAL A 130 -6.59 8.40 -10.58
N ALA A 131 -5.27 8.42 -10.39
CA ALA A 131 -4.60 7.74 -9.29
C ALA A 131 -5.16 8.17 -7.92
N GLN A 132 -5.38 9.47 -7.74
CA GLN A 132 -5.95 10.02 -6.51
C GLN A 132 -7.36 9.45 -6.22
N GLU A 133 -8.24 9.45 -7.22
CA GLU A 133 -9.60 8.93 -7.07
C GLU A 133 -9.62 7.44 -6.73
N VAL A 134 -8.79 6.65 -7.41
CA VAL A 134 -8.65 5.21 -7.17
C VAL A 134 -8.09 4.94 -5.78
N LEU A 135 -7.05 5.66 -5.35
CA LEU A 135 -6.46 5.49 -4.01
C LEU A 135 -7.44 5.86 -2.91
N MET A 136 -8.29 6.88 -3.13
CA MET A 136 -9.37 7.20 -2.20
C MET A 136 -10.41 6.07 -2.12
N GLN A 137 -10.74 5.40 -3.24
CA GLN A 137 -11.61 4.22 -3.22
C GLN A 137 -10.94 3.05 -2.51
N SER A 138 -9.64 2.81 -2.74
CA SER A 138 -8.84 1.80 -2.04
C SER A 138 -8.94 1.97 -0.53
N ILE A 139 -8.74 3.20 -0.04
CA ILE A 139 -8.82 3.54 1.39
C ILE A 139 -10.21 3.25 1.96
N ARG A 140 -11.28 3.58 1.23
CA ARG A 140 -12.65 3.32 1.70
C ARG A 140 -12.94 1.82 1.80
N SER A 141 -12.37 1.02 0.89
CA SER A 141 -12.53 -0.44 0.86
C SER A 141 -11.64 -1.16 1.88
N ALA A 142 -10.40 -0.69 2.08
CA ALA A 142 -9.43 -1.26 3.02
C ALA A 142 -8.80 -0.16 3.89
N PRO A 143 -9.51 0.39 4.89
CA PRO A 143 -9.07 1.55 5.67
C PRO A 143 -7.80 1.36 6.49
N MET A 144 -7.39 0.11 6.70
CA MET A 144 -6.16 -0.28 7.41
C MET A 144 -4.94 -0.42 6.49
N LEU A 145 -5.12 -0.36 5.17
CA LEU A 145 -4.03 -0.44 4.20
C LEU A 145 -3.25 0.88 4.16
N TRP A 146 -2.29 1.04 5.08
CA TRP A 146 -1.49 2.26 5.21
C TRP A 146 -0.81 2.70 3.91
N GLY A 147 -0.35 1.75 3.08
CA GLY A 147 0.26 2.05 1.78
C GLY A 147 -0.61 2.94 0.89
N SER A 148 -1.93 2.78 0.89
CA SER A 148 -2.81 3.65 0.08
C SER A 148 -2.79 5.11 0.52
N TYR A 149 -2.64 5.35 1.83
CA TYR A 149 -2.54 6.70 2.38
C TYR A 149 -1.19 7.34 2.06
N VAL A 150 -0.10 6.59 2.18
CA VAL A 150 1.26 7.06 1.83
C VAL A 150 1.35 7.41 0.35
N GLU A 151 0.76 6.59 -0.51
CA GLU A 151 0.73 6.84 -1.96
C GLU A 151 -0.13 8.04 -2.33
N LEU A 152 -1.21 8.29 -1.58
CA LEU A 152 -2.13 9.41 -1.78
C LEU A 152 -1.59 10.74 -1.26
N ALA A 153 -0.86 10.76 -0.15
CA ALA A 153 -0.34 11.97 0.50
C ALA A 153 0.38 12.94 -0.47
N PRO A 154 1.38 12.52 -1.28
CA PRO A 154 2.09 13.44 -2.18
C PRO A 154 1.23 13.96 -3.35
N LEU A 155 0.06 13.36 -3.59
CA LEU A 155 -0.89 13.83 -4.62
C LEU A 155 -1.75 15.00 -4.13
N ILE A 156 -1.77 15.26 -2.83
CA ILE A 156 -2.53 16.35 -2.21
C ILE A 156 -1.59 17.51 -1.93
N LYS A 157 -1.68 18.55 -2.75
CA LYS A 157 -0.81 19.74 -2.67
C LYS A 157 -1.43 20.91 -1.91
N GLU A 158 -2.74 20.84 -1.62
CA GLU A 158 -3.51 21.95 -1.07
C GLU A 158 -4.17 21.56 0.26
N LYS A 159 -3.99 22.40 1.27
CA LYS A 159 -4.50 22.17 2.63
C LYS A 159 -6.02 22.05 2.65
N GLU A 160 -6.70 22.90 1.87
CA GLU A 160 -8.16 22.88 1.73
C GLU A 160 -8.64 21.56 1.12
N LYS A 161 -7.94 21.05 0.10
CA LYS A 161 -8.26 19.75 -0.51
C LYS A 161 -8.12 18.60 0.48
N LEU A 162 -7.09 18.62 1.34
CA LEU A 162 -6.92 17.64 2.42
C LEU A 162 -8.08 17.69 3.43
N GLN A 163 -8.50 18.89 3.83
CA GLN A 163 -9.59 19.10 4.78
C GLN A 163 -10.95 18.64 4.21
N ASN A 164 -11.16 18.84 2.90
CA ASN A 164 -12.39 18.46 2.20
C ASN A 164 -12.40 17.01 1.71
N ILE A 165 -11.33 16.24 1.92
CA ILE A 165 -11.25 14.86 1.45
C ILE A 165 -12.10 13.91 2.31
N HIS A 166 -12.90 13.08 1.63
CA HIS A 166 -13.82 12.14 2.25
C HIS A 166 -13.28 10.70 2.11
N LEU A 167 -12.55 10.22 3.12
CA LEU A 167 -11.98 8.85 3.16
C LEU A 167 -12.82 7.86 3.98
N GLY A 168 -14.00 8.27 4.43
CA GLY A 168 -14.78 7.54 5.45
C GLY A 168 -14.43 7.98 6.87
N GLY A 169 -15.00 7.31 7.86
CA GLY A 169 -14.90 7.63 9.28
C GLY A 169 -13.88 6.80 10.07
N HIS A 170 -12.91 6.19 9.39
CA HIS A 170 -11.94 5.31 10.03
C HIS A 170 -10.80 6.10 10.71
N TRP A 171 -10.36 5.67 11.90
CA TRP A 171 -9.37 6.38 12.72
C TRP A 171 -7.99 6.54 12.05
N MET A 172 -7.64 5.67 11.10
CA MET A 172 -6.42 5.80 10.29
C MET A 172 -6.34 7.13 9.52
N LYS A 173 -7.48 7.80 9.27
CA LYS A 173 -7.51 9.15 8.70
C LYS A 173 -6.67 10.15 9.53
N HIS A 174 -6.61 9.99 10.86
CA HIS A 174 -5.82 10.90 11.71
C HIS A 174 -4.31 10.78 11.43
N PHE A 175 -3.80 9.55 11.26
CA PHE A 175 -2.41 9.32 10.85
C PHE A 175 -2.12 9.92 9.47
N PHE A 176 -3.06 9.77 8.54
CA PHE A 176 -2.94 10.32 7.20
C PHE A 176 -2.90 11.85 7.18
N VAL A 177 -3.77 12.52 7.93
CA VAL A 177 -3.80 13.99 8.00
C VAL A 177 -2.50 14.52 8.59
N ALA A 178 -2.03 13.93 9.70
CA ALA A 178 -0.76 14.32 10.32
C ALA A 178 0.43 14.11 9.36
N HIS A 179 0.49 12.95 8.71
CA HIS A 179 1.54 12.62 7.73
C HIS A 179 1.54 13.60 6.54
N THR A 180 0.36 13.86 5.98
CA THR A 180 0.23 14.77 4.83
C THR A 180 0.59 16.21 5.20
N TYR A 181 0.29 16.67 6.41
CA TYR A 181 0.73 18.01 6.85
C TYR A 181 2.26 18.14 6.86
N ILE A 182 2.99 17.14 7.37
CA ILE A 182 4.45 17.15 7.35
C ILE A 182 4.98 17.13 5.91
N GLU A 183 4.41 16.30 5.03
CA GLU A 183 4.78 16.26 3.60
C GLU A 183 4.52 17.60 2.87
N MET A 184 3.50 18.35 3.32
CA MET A 184 3.18 19.68 2.82
C MET A 184 4.01 20.81 3.46
N TYR A 185 5.01 20.48 4.29
CA TYR A 185 5.80 21.44 5.09
C TYR A 185 4.98 22.27 6.09
N LEU A 186 3.75 21.82 6.42
CA LEU A 186 2.90 22.39 7.47
C LEU A 186 3.26 21.76 8.82
N ASN A 187 4.50 21.99 9.24
CA ASN A 187 5.14 21.27 10.34
C ASN A 187 4.43 21.49 11.69
N ASP A 188 3.97 22.70 11.98
CA ASP A 188 3.29 23.00 13.24
C ASP A 188 1.95 22.25 13.35
N GLU A 189 1.14 22.23 12.28
CA GLU A 189 -0.11 21.46 12.25
C GLU A 189 0.12 19.95 12.26
N GLY A 190 1.15 19.47 11.57
CA GLY A 190 1.51 18.05 11.55
C GLY A 190 1.98 17.55 12.91
N ILE A 191 2.87 18.29 13.58
CA ILE A 191 3.36 17.96 14.93
C ILE A 191 2.19 17.95 15.91
N LYS A 192 1.34 18.98 15.89
CA LYS A 192 0.15 19.03 16.75
C LYS A 192 -0.78 17.83 16.53
N ALA A 193 -1.04 17.46 15.26
CA ALA A 193 -1.86 16.30 14.95
C ALA A 193 -1.23 14.98 15.44
N TYR A 194 0.10 14.88 15.47
CA TYR A 194 0.81 13.75 16.08
C TYR A 194 0.78 13.77 17.61
N GLU A 195 0.82 14.93 18.27
CA GLU A 195 0.61 15.06 19.72
C GLU A 195 -0.78 14.57 20.15
N ASP A 196 -1.81 14.90 19.36
CA ASP A 196 -3.17 14.39 19.57
C ASP A 196 -3.20 12.84 19.49
N LEU A 197 -2.48 12.26 18.53
CA LEU A 197 -2.33 10.80 18.40
C LEU A 197 -1.57 10.19 19.60
N GLN A 198 -0.51 10.85 20.09
CA GLN A 198 0.21 10.39 21.28
C GLN A 198 -0.72 10.36 22.51
N THR A 199 -1.51 11.42 22.68
CA THR A 199 -2.49 11.56 23.77
C THR A 199 -3.61 10.52 23.67
N ALA A 200 -3.99 10.14 22.45
CA ALA A 200 -4.97 9.07 22.18
C ALA A 200 -4.44 7.64 22.41
N GLY A 201 -3.20 7.47 22.88
CA GLY A 201 -2.61 6.18 23.26
C GLY A 201 -1.45 5.72 22.38
N PHE A 202 -1.09 6.47 21.32
CA PHE A 202 0.04 6.13 20.44
C PHE A 202 1.39 6.72 20.89
N GLY A 203 1.52 7.12 22.16
CA GLY A 203 2.75 7.73 22.69
C GLY A 203 4.01 6.85 22.60
N LYS A 204 3.86 5.52 22.55
CA LYS A 204 4.97 4.56 22.36
C LYS A 204 5.16 4.12 20.91
N CYS A 205 4.38 4.65 19.97
CA CYS A 205 4.46 4.28 18.57
C CYS A 205 5.70 4.92 17.94
N VAL A 206 6.69 4.09 17.58
CA VAL A 206 7.95 4.55 16.97
C VAL A 206 7.70 5.40 15.73
N TYR A 207 6.74 5.00 14.88
CA TYR A 207 6.37 5.76 13.69
C TYR A 207 5.96 7.21 14.02
N VAL A 208 5.11 7.40 15.03
CA VAL A 208 4.65 8.74 15.47
C VAL A 208 5.84 9.57 15.95
N THR A 209 6.68 9.01 16.83
CA THR A 209 7.87 9.70 17.35
C THR A 209 8.85 10.07 16.23
N SER A 210 9.07 9.18 15.27
CA SER A 210 9.96 9.44 14.12
C SER A 210 9.42 10.54 13.21
N GLN A 211 8.11 10.56 12.93
CA GLN A 211 7.48 11.60 12.10
C GLN A 211 7.52 12.98 12.77
N MET A 212 7.32 13.05 14.09
CA MET A 212 7.48 14.30 14.84
C MET A 212 8.92 14.81 14.80
N ALA A 213 9.90 13.91 15.02
CA ALA A 213 11.31 14.27 14.93
C ALA A 213 11.69 14.78 13.53
N PHE A 214 11.15 14.15 12.49
CA PHE A 214 11.31 14.58 11.10
C PHE A 214 10.71 15.98 10.88
N GLY A 215 9.48 16.23 11.31
CA GLY A 215 8.84 17.55 11.22
C GLY A 215 9.64 18.67 11.91
N VAL A 216 10.18 18.41 13.11
CA VAL A 216 11.05 19.37 13.82
C VAL A 216 12.35 19.61 13.07
N SER A 217 12.91 18.59 12.42
CA SER A 217 14.16 18.72 11.66
C SER A 217 14.03 19.59 10.41
N GLN A 218 12.84 19.61 9.79
CA GLN A 218 12.57 20.42 8.59
C GLN A 218 12.40 21.93 8.87
N GLN A 219 12.19 22.31 10.13
CA GLN A 219 12.05 23.72 10.53
C GLN A 219 13.40 24.44 10.72
N LYS A 220 14.52 23.71 10.71
CA LYS A 220 15.88 24.24 10.87
C LYS A 220 16.53 24.53 9.52
#